data_AF-A0A8S3E6C3-F1
#
_entry.id   AF-A0A8S3E6C3-F1
#
_cell.length_a   1.000
_cell.length_b   1.000
_cell.length_c   1.000
_cell.angle_alpha   90.00
_cell.angle_beta   90.00
_cell.angle_gamma   90.00
#
_symmetry.space_group_name_H-M   'P 1'
#
loop_
_entity.id
_entity.type
_entity.pdbx_description
1 polymer ?
#
loop_
_entity_poly.entity_id
_entity_poly.type
_entity_poly.pdbx_seq_one_letter_code
_entity_poly.pdbx_strand_id
1 'polypeptide(L)'
;MTSGYSVLQLKEDDVLKILAAQLHIGSKDVDYQMATYVWKKKPKNEGSSVINIRKFWEKLVLAARAIVAVENSADVCAISCQPQGKDN
;
A
#
# COMPACT_ATOMS: atom_id res chain seq x y z
N MET A 1 -7.42 -5.42 -10.82
CA MET A 1 -8.05 -6.72 -10.52
C MET A 1 -7.89 -7.02 -9.05
N THR A 2 -8.97 -7.00 -8.27
CA THR A 2 -9.05 -7.58 -6.91
C THR A 2 -9.83 -8.91 -6.92
N SER A 3 -9.51 -9.75 -7.91
CA SER A 3 -10.06 -11.09 -8.22
C SER A 3 -11.50 -11.16 -8.76
N GLY A 4 -11.95 -10.16 -9.52
CA GLY A 4 -13.26 -10.20 -10.21
C GLY A 4 -14.46 -9.83 -9.34
N TYR A 5 -14.28 -9.67 -8.02
CA TYR A 5 -15.34 -9.19 -7.12
C TYR A 5 -15.50 -7.67 -7.23
N SER A 6 -16.68 -7.21 -7.67
CA SER A 6 -17.01 -5.78 -7.80
C SER A 6 -16.95 -5.04 -6.46
N VAL A 7 -17.30 -5.71 -5.36
CA VAL A 7 -17.30 -5.13 -4.01
C VAL A 7 -15.91 -4.74 -3.50
N LEU A 8 -14.84 -5.42 -3.98
CA LEU A 8 -13.46 -5.16 -3.56
C LEU A 8 -12.72 -4.22 -4.52
N GLN A 9 -13.43 -3.63 -5.48
CA GLN A 9 -12.85 -2.66 -6.40
C GLN A 9 -12.53 -1.36 -5.66
N LEU A 10 -11.47 -0.70 -6.10
CA LEU A 10 -11.03 0.58 -5.57
C LEU A 10 -12.10 1.64 -5.88
N LYS A 11 -12.70 2.23 -4.84
CA LYS A 11 -13.69 3.31 -4.97
C LYS A 11 -13.01 4.67 -5.00
N GLU A 12 -13.71 5.67 -5.51
CA GLU A 12 -13.20 7.04 -5.63
C GLU A 12 -12.85 7.65 -4.26
N ASP A 13 -13.71 7.46 -3.26
CA ASP A 13 -13.47 7.94 -1.89
C ASP A 13 -12.17 7.37 -1.28
N ASP A 14 -11.84 6.11 -1.59
CA ASP A 14 -10.61 5.48 -1.11
C ASP A 14 -9.38 6.06 -1.81
N VAL A 15 -9.48 6.36 -3.10
CA VAL A 15 -8.42 7.05 -3.85
C VAL A 15 -8.15 8.42 -3.25
N LEU A 16 -9.18 9.19 -2.94
CA LEU A 16 -9.03 10.51 -2.33
C LEU A 16 -8.31 10.44 -0.99
N LYS A 17 -8.66 9.46 -0.14
CA LYS A 17 -7.97 9.24 1.15
C LYS A 17 -6.51 8.83 0.97
N ILE A 18 -6.21 7.95 0.02
CA ILE A 18 -4.84 7.51 -0.29
C ILE A 18 -3.98 8.68 -0.80
N LEU A 19 -4.57 9.56 -1.62
CA LEU A 19 -3.91 10.77 -2.11
C LEU A 19 -3.68 11.78 -0.99
N ALA A 20 -4.70 12.03 -0.15
CA ALA A 20 -4.61 12.94 0.99
C ALA A 20 -3.56 12.49 2.01
N ALA A 21 -3.46 11.18 2.26
CA ALA A 21 -2.43 10.59 3.12
C ALA A 21 -1.04 10.46 2.46
N GLN A 22 -0.87 10.94 1.23
CA GLN A 22 0.40 10.94 0.49
C GLN A 22 1.05 9.55 0.28
N LEU A 23 0.28 8.46 0.40
CA LEU A 23 0.79 7.08 0.29
C LEU A 23 1.35 6.72 -1.09
N HIS A 24 0.98 7.48 -2.12
CA HIS A 24 1.47 7.31 -3.49
C HIS A 24 2.89 7.86 -3.71
N ILE A 25 3.43 8.59 -2.73
CA ILE A 25 4.77 9.19 -2.78
C ILE A 25 5.75 8.23 -2.09
N GLY A 26 6.65 7.65 -2.86
CA GLY A 26 7.72 6.78 -2.37
C GLY A 26 9.06 7.51 -2.16
N SER A 27 10.10 6.74 -1.88
CA SER A 27 11.47 7.25 -1.73
C SER A 27 12.14 7.57 -3.07
N LYS A 28 13.31 8.23 -3.01
CA LYS A 28 14.21 8.45 -4.15
C LYS A 28 14.77 7.10 -4.63
N ASP A 29 15.22 6.28 -3.68
CA ASP A 29 15.80 4.97 -3.94
C ASP A 29 14.71 3.90 -4.02
N VAL A 30 14.84 3.02 -5.02
CA VAL A 30 13.88 1.94 -5.28
C VAL A 30 14.66 0.66 -5.45
N ASP A 31 14.34 -0.33 -4.61
CA ASP A 31 14.86 -1.67 -4.75
C ASP A 31 14.35 -2.34 -6.04
N TYR A 32 15.14 -3.25 -6.60
CA TYR A 32 14.82 -3.94 -7.86
C TYR A 32 13.47 -4.66 -7.81
N GLN A 33 13.15 -5.32 -6.68
CA GLN A 33 11.87 -6.02 -6.52
C GLN A 33 10.69 -5.05 -6.46
N MET A 34 10.91 -3.84 -5.93
CA MET A 34 9.89 -2.80 -5.80
C MET A 34 9.62 -2.05 -7.11
N ALA A 35 10.47 -2.20 -8.12
CA ALA A 35 10.32 -1.54 -9.42
C ALA A 35 8.96 -1.82 -10.08
N THR A 36 8.40 -3.02 -9.87
CA THR A 36 7.09 -3.42 -10.43
C THR A 36 5.93 -2.58 -9.88
N TYR A 37 6.06 -2.00 -8.68
CA TYR A 37 5.01 -1.18 -8.06
C TYR A 37 5.15 0.31 -8.39
N VAL A 38 6.28 0.73 -8.96
CA VAL A 38 6.52 2.12 -9.36
C VAL A 38 5.81 2.41 -10.68
N TRP A 39 5.02 3.49 -10.70
CA TRP A 39 4.39 3.99 -11.92
C TRP A 39 5.36 4.83 -12.74
N LYS A 40 5.98 5.82 -12.09
CA LYS A 40 6.93 6.74 -12.74
C LYS A 40 7.90 7.29 -11.70
N LYS A 41 9.16 7.43 -12.10
CA LYS A 41 10.15 8.20 -11.34
C LYS A 41 10.13 9.64 -11.83
N LYS A 42 10.13 10.62 -10.92
CA LYS A 42 10.17 12.03 -11.32
C LYS A 42 11.54 12.34 -11.96
N PRO A 43 11.59 12.95 -13.15
CA PRO A 43 12.84 13.26 -13.83
C PRO A 43 13.47 14.51 -13.23
N LYS A 44 14.32 14.29 -12.23
CA LYS A 44 15.40 15.16 -11.70
C LYS A 44 16.07 14.30 -10.65
N ASN A 45 17.40 14.32 -10.56
CA ASN A 45 18.30 13.46 -9.75
C ASN A 45 17.94 13.22 -8.26
N GLU A 46 16.82 13.74 -7.77
CA GLU A 46 16.37 13.74 -6.39
C GLU A 46 14.85 13.53 -6.23
N GLY A 47 14.14 13.13 -7.29
CA GLY A 47 12.69 13.02 -7.26
C GLY A 47 12.18 11.76 -6.55
N SER A 48 11.19 11.90 -5.67
CA SER A 48 10.45 10.78 -5.11
C SER A 48 9.77 9.94 -6.21
N SER A 49 9.76 8.63 -6.01
CA SER A 49 9.08 7.69 -6.92
C SER A 49 7.57 7.74 -6.71
N VAL A 50 6.79 7.65 -7.78
CA VAL A 50 5.32 7.57 -7.67
C VAL A 50 4.89 6.11 -7.72
N ILE A 51 4.14 5.67 -6.71
CA ILE A 51 3.63 4.30 -6.60
C ILE A 51 2.31 4.18 -7.36
N ASN A 52 2.10 3.05 -8.04
CA ASN A 52 0.83 2.73 -8.67
C ASN A 52 -0.23 2.36 -7.61
N ILE A 53 -1.19 3.25 -7.40
CA ILE A 53 -2.28 3.09 -6.42
C ILE A 53 -3.11 1.82 -6.66
N ARG A 54 -3.32 1.43 -7.93
CA ARG A 54 -4.08 0.22 -8.25
C ARG A 54 -3.36 -1.03 -7.76
N LYS A 55 -2.04 -1.10 -7.94
CA LYS A 55 -1.22 -2.22 -7.44
C LYS A 55 -1.10 -2.19 -5.91
N PHE A 56 -1.03 -1.01 -5.31
CA PHE A 56 -1.07 -0.84 -3.86
C PHE A 56 -2.36 -1.43 -3.27
N TRP A 57 -3.52 -1.09 -3.84
CA TRP A 57 -4.82 -1.62 -3.40
C TRP A 57 -4.90 -3.15 -3.50
N GLU A 58 -4.38 -3.72 -4.59
CA GLU A 58 -4.35 -5.16 -4.78
C GLU A 58 -3.53 -5.88 -3.70
N LYS A 59 -2.39 -5.29 -3.29
CA LYS A 59 -1.55 -5.83 -2.21
C LYS A 59 -2.19 -5.65 -0.84
N LEU A 60 -2.87 -4.54 -0.60
CA LEU A 60 -3.60 -4.30 0.64
C LEU A 60 -4.71 -5.35 0.84
N VAL A 61 -5.51 -5.60 -0.20
CA VAL A 61 -6.56 -6.63 -0.16
C VAL A 61 -5.96 -8.04 0.00
N LEU A 62 -4.82 -8.32 -0.63
CA LEU A 62 -4.13 -9.60 -0.46
C LEU A 62 -3.68 -9.82 1.00
N ALA A 63 -3.12 -8.80 1.65
CA ALA A 63 -2.73 -8.88 3.06
C ALA A 63 -3.95 -9.07 3.98
N ALA A 64 -5.05 -8.35 3.74
CA ALA A 64 -6.29 -8.52 4.49
C ALA A 64 -6.84 -9.96 4.39
N ARG A 65 -6.77 -10.58 3.21
CA ARG A 65 -7.17 -12.00 3.04
C ARG A 65 -6.30 -12.95 3.85
N ALA A 66 -4.99 -12.70 3.91
CA ALA A 66 -4.08 -13.52 4.70
C ALA A 66 -4.38 -13.41 6.20
N ILE A 67 -4.72 -12.22 6.69
CA ILE A 67 -5.09 -11.98 8.10
C ILE A 67 -6.42 -12.67 8.43
N VAL A 68 -7.44 -12.51 7.59
CA VAL A 68 -8.77 -13.12 7.82
C VAL A 68 -8.75 -14.65 7.73
N ALA A 69 -7.76 -15.23 7.05
CA ALA A 69 -7.60 -16.69 6.98
C ALA A 69 -7.14 -17.32 8.30
N VAL A 70 -6.65 -16.52 9.26
CA VAL A 70 -6.30 -16.99 10.61
C VAL A 70 -7.57 -17.16 11.44
N GLU A 71 -7.81 -18.36 11.96
CA GLU A 71 -9.04 -18.69 12.71
C GLU A 71 -9.13 -17.91 14.03
N ASN A 72 -8.02 -17.82 14.76
CA ASN A 72 -7.94 -17.11 16.02
C ASN A 72 -7.29 -15.74 15.82
N SER A 73 -8.07 -14.68 15.96
CA SER A 73 -7.58 -13.31 15.81
C SER A 73 -6.50 -12.91 16.82
N ALA A 74 -6.41 -13.59 17.97
CA ALA A 74 -5.39 -13.31 18.99
C ALA A 74 -3.97 -13.72 18.56
N ASP A 75 -3.84 -14.57 17.53
CA ASP A 75 -2.55 -15.02 17.01
C ASP A 75 -1.93 -14.01 16.02
N VAL A 76 -2.65 -12.92 15.71
CA VAL A 76 -2.18 -11.85 14.83
C VAL A 76 -1.63 -10.69 15.66
N CYS A 77 -0.34 -10.39 15.51
CA CYS A 77 0.34 -9.29 16.20
C CYS A 77 0.76 -8.19 15.20
N ALA A 78 0.49 -6.93 15.55
CA ALA A 78 0.97 -5.76 14.81
C ALA A 78 2.20 -5.17 15.50
N ILE A 79 3.32 -5.07 14.78
CA ILE A 79 4.61 -4.63 15.33
C ILE A 79 5.10 -3.40 14.56
N SER A 80 5.42 -2.33 15.29
CA SER A 80 6.08 -1.14 14.76
C SER A 80 7.28 -0.74 15.64
N CYS A 81 8.43 -0.55 14.99
CA CYS A 81 9.63 0.00 15.64
C CYS A 81 9.70 1.54 15.55
N GLN A 82 8.94 2.14 14.63
CA GLN A 82 8.96 3.59 14.39
C GLN A 82 7.94 4.30 15.30
N PRO A 83 8.27 5.50 15.80
CA PRO A 83 7.40 6.24 16.72
C PRO A 83 6.07 6.65 16.06
N GLN A 84 6.04 6.90 14.74
CA GLN A 84 4.79 7.26 14.04
C GLN A 84 3.75 6.13 13.99
N GLY A 85 4.17 4.89 14.25
CA GLY A 85 3.30 3.71 14.23
C GLY A 85 2.91 3.20 15.61
N LYS A 86 3.21 3.94 16.68
CA LYS A 86 2.72 3.64 18.03
C LYS A 86 1.65 4.65 18.39
N ASP A 87 0.52 4.17 18.88
CA ASP A 87 -0.50 5.03 19.47
C ASP A 87 0.07 5.61 20.78
N ASN A 88 -0.23 6.89 21.03
CA ASN A 88 0.23 7.64 22.20
C ASN A 88 -0.62 7.35 23.44
#